data_AF-A0A0K2GD21-F1
#
_entry.id   AF-A0A0K2GD21-F1
#
_cell.length_a   1.000
_cell.length_b   1.000
_cell.length_c   1.000
_cell.angle_alpha   90.00
_cell.angle_beta   90.00
_cell.angle_gamma   90.00
#
_symmetry.space_group_name_H-M   'P 1'
#
loop_
_entity.id
_entity.type
_entity.pdbx_description
1 polymer ?
#
loop_
_entity_poly.entity_id
_entity_poly.type
_entity_poly.pdbx_seq_one_letter_code
_entity_poly.pdbx_strand_id
1 'polypeptide(L)'
;MQFDPALAAQAAFEEAETELGSDWETAVELEETFSSNAGSAARDAYENLLALAGRHPNAHSFHAFCIYITWQQVTEETIPRHFETGRRLAEAYLAQAAGKDERHLLCVAELLGSFRAGLGLDEEDEIQVEYRKDTPKGGD
;
A
#
# COMPACT_ATOMS: atom_id res chain seq x y z
N MET A 1 7.34 15.32 -0.20
CA MET A 1 6.45 15.58 0.95
C MET A 1 7.07 14.88 2.17
N GLN A 2 6.95 15.37 3.41
CA GLN A 2 7.33 14.54 4.56
C GLN A 2 6.12 13.64 4.87
N PHE A 3 6.05 12.51 4.17
CA PHE A 3 4.96 11.54 4.30
C PHE A 3 5.13 10.78 5.62
N ASP A 4 4.14 10.90 6.51
CA ASP A 4 4.04 10.09 7.73
C ASP A 4 2.94 9.04 7.54
N PRO A 5 3.28 7.75 7.41
CA PRO A 5 2.32 6.68 7.16
C PRO A 5 1.37 6.43 8.33
N ALA A 6 1.76 6.75 9.56
CA ALA A 6 0.89 6.58 10.72
C ALA A 6 -0.19 7.66 10.75
N LEU A 7 0.21 8.91 10.55
CA LEU A 7 -0.74 10.02 10.48
C LEU A 7 -1.67 9.89 9.26
N ALA A 8 -1.13 9.46 8.11
CA ALA A 8 -1.92 9.23 6.90
C ALA A 8 -2.93 8.08 7.09
N ALA A 9 -2.53 7.00 7.77
CA ALA A 9 -3.43 5.90 8.13
C ALA A 9 -4.58 6.39 9.00
N GLN A 10 -4.30 7.11 10.09
CA GLN A 10 -5.33 7.62 10.99
C GLN A 10 -6.35 8.51 10.25
N ALA A 11 -5.87 9.48 9.46
CA ALA A 11 -6.76 10.37 8.72
C ALA A 11 -7.64 9.61 7.71
N ALA A 12 -7.06 8.67 6.96
CA ALA A 12 -7.80 7.85 6.00
C ALA A 12 -8.85 6.95 6.68
N PHE A 13 -8.55 6.48 7.89
CA PHE A 13 -9.45 5.65 8.68
C PHE A 13 -10.64 6.44 9.21
N GLU A 14 -10.42 7.67 9.69
CA GLU A 14 -11.50 8.58 10.10
C GLU A 14 -12.43 8.92 8.91
N GLU A 15 -11.87 9.16 7.72
CA GLU A 15 -12.65 9.41 6.50
C GLU A 15 -13.50 8.18 6.06
N ALA A 16 -13.03 6.96 6.37
CA ALA A 16 -13.67 5.70 6.00
C ALA A 16 -14.96 5.37 6.80
N GLU A 17 -15.26 6.06 7.89
CA GLU A 17 -16.47 5.81 8.70
C GLU A 17 -17.73 5.81 7.84
N THR A 18 -17.86 6.82 6.99
CA THR A 18 -19.02 6.98 6.10
C THR A 18 -19.08 5.93 4.98
N GLU A 19 -17.95 5.31 4.65
CA GLU A 19 -17.82 4.32 3.58
C GLU A 19 -18.16 2.90 4.06
N LEU A 20 -17.84 2.58 5.31
CA LEU A 20 -17.97 1.23 5.87
C LEU A 20 -19.35 0.95 6.47
N GLY A 21 -20.09 1.97 6.88
CA GLY A 21 -21.45 1.83 7.38
C GLY A 21 -21.53 0.85 8.56
N SER A 22 -22.27 -0.25 8.42
CA SER A 22 -22.45 -1.24 9.49
C SER A 22 -21.18 -1.99 9.88
N ASP A 23 -20.19 -2.03 8.99
CA ASP A 23 -18.92 -2.70 9.25
C ASP A 23 -17.90 -1.77 9.96
N TRP A 24 -18.27 -0.51 10.25
CA TRP A 24 -17.41 0.47 10.92
C TRP A 24 -16.95 0.02 12.31
N GLU A 25 -17.88 -0.46 13.16
CA GLU A 25 -17.54 -0.93 14.51
C GLU A 25 -16.50 -2.06 14.46
N THR A 26 -16.66 -3.00 13.52
CA THR A 26 -15.69 -4.07 13.29
C THR A 26 -14.34 -3.52 12.84
N ALA A 27 -14.32 -2.52 11.97
CA ALA A 27 -13.08 -1.90 11.53
C ALA A 27 -12.33 -1.24 12.69
N VAL A 28 -13.05 -0.55 13.60
CA VAL A 28 -12.47 0.09 14.80
C VAL A 28 -11.85 -0.94 15.73
N GLU A 29 -12.55 -2.03 16.04
CA GLU A 29 -12.01 -3.10 16.90
C GLU A 29 -10.74 -3.74 16.31
N LEU A 30 -10.72 -3.94 14.99
CA LEU A 30 -9.56 -4.47 14.28
C LEU A 30 -8.40 -3.47 14.26
N GLU A 31 -8.67 -2.19 14.02
CA GLU A 31 -7.63 -1.14 14.04
C GLU A 31 -7.03 -0.99 15.44
N GLU A 32 -7.85 -0.98 16.50
CA GLU A 32 -7.36 -0.91 17.89
C GLU A 32 -6.50 -2.13 18.23
N THR A 33 -6.93 -3.32 17.79
CA THR A 33 -6.14 -4.55 17.97
C THR A 33 -4.81 -4.46 17.23
N PHE A 34 -4.82 -3.96 15.99
CA PHE A 34 -3.63 -3.79 15.18
C PHE A 34 -2.64 -2.80 15.80
N SER A 35 -3.13 -1.65 16.29
CA SER A 35 -2.29 -0.55 16.80
C SER A 35 -1.78 -0.78 18.22
N SER A 36 -2.51 -1.55 19.04
CA SER A 36 -2.18 -1.78 20.46
C SER A 36 -1.50 -3.12 20.75
N ASN A 37 -1.34 -4.00 19.77
CA ASN A 37 -0.72 -5.32 19.95
C ASN A 37 0.49 -5.52 19.03
N ALA A 38 1.21 -6.63 19.24
CA ALA A 38 2.29 -7.08 18.40
C ALA A 38 2.17 -8.59 18.10
N GLY A 39 2.97 -9.09 17.16
CA GLY A 39 3.00 -10.51 16.82
C GLY A 39 1.71 -10.98 16.16
N SER A 40 1.22 -12.17 16.54
CA SER A 40 0.10 -12.82 15.85
C SER A 40 -1.21 -12.03 15.94
N ALA A 41 -1.50 -11.37 17.06
CA ALA A 41 -2.74 -10.61 17.22
C ALA A 41 -2.80 -9.40 16.25
N ALA A 42 -1.72 -8.63 16.15
CA ALA A 42 -1.63 -7.50 15.21
C ALA A 42 -1.67 -7.99 13.76
N ARG A 43 -1.00 -9.12 13.47
CA ARG A 43 -1.02 -9.74 12.16
C ARG A 43 -2.43 -10.19 11.75
N ASP A 44 -3.13 -10.88 12.63
CA ASP A 44 -4.49 -11.37 12.37
C ASP A 44 -5.44 -10.18 12.17
N ALA A 45 -5.31 -9.13 12.98
CA ALA A 45 -6.07 -7.89 12.81
C ALA A 45 -5.80 -7.23 11.44
N TYR A 46 -4.54 -7.09 11.05
CA TYR A 46 -4.14 -6.61 9.73
C TYR A 46 -4.75 -7.43 8.59
N GLU A 47 -4.64 -8.76 8.65
CA GLU A 47 -5.20 -9.65 7.61
C GLU A 47 -6.74 -9.51 7.53
N ASN A 48 -7.42 -9.33 8.67
CA ASN A 48 -8.86 -9.09 8.70
C ASN A 48 -9.26 -7.70 8.17
N LEU A 49 -8.48 -6.65 8.41
CA LEU A 49 -8.70 -5.32 7.82
C LEU A 49 -8.62 -5.38 6.27
N LEU A 50 -7.63 -6.11 5.73
CA LEU A 50 -7.54 -6.32 4.28
C LEU A 50 -8.73 -7.11 3.73
N ALA A 51 -9.18 -8.14 4.45
CA ALA A 51 -10.37 -8.91 4.06
C ALA A 51 -11.63 -8.03 4.08
N LEU A 52 -11.74 -7.11 5.05
CA LEU A 52 -12.83 -6.17 5.14
C LEU A 52 -12.84 -5.21 3.94
N ALA A 53 -11.68 -4.71 3.53
CA ALA A 53 -11.58 -3.82 2.36
C ALA A 53 -12.06 -4.52 1.07
N GLY A 54 -11.82 -5.83 0.96
CA GLY A 54 -12.34 -6.65 -0.14
C GLY A 54 -13.87 -6.71 -0.22
N ARG A 55 -14.57 -6.52 0.91
CA ARG A 55 -16.04 -6.46 0.95
C ARG A 55 -16.60 -5.08 0.58
N HIS A 56 -15.75 -4.04 0.60
CA HIS A 56 -16.11 -2.66 0.35
C HIS A 56 -15.29 -2.07 -0.82
N PRO A 57 -15.57 -2.46 -2.08
CA PRO A 57 -14.77 -2.00 -3.23
C PRO A 57 -14.84 -0.49 -3.49
N ASN A 58 -15.85 0.19 -2.93
CA ASN A 58 -16.05 1.63 -3.08
C ASN A 58 -15.56 2.44 -1.87
N ALA A 59 -15.01 1.80 -0.83
CA ALA A 59 -14.50 2.49 0.36
C ALA A 59 -13.09 3.04 0.13
N HIS A 60 -13.00 4.07 -0.71
CA HIS A 60 -11.73 4.61 -1.20
C HIS A 60 -10.78 5.06 -0.09
N SER A 61 -11.30 5.66 0.97
CA SER A 61 -10.51 6.09 2.13
C SER A 61 -10.03 4.87 2.91
N PHE A 62 -10.88 3.84 3.07
CA PHE A 62 -10.49 2.60 3.71
C PHE A 62 -9.41 1.82 2.94
N HIS A 63 -9.50 1.79 1.61
CA HIS A 63 -8.45 1.17 0.77
C HIS A 63 -7.12 1.93 0.88
N ALA A 64 -7.14 3.26 0.98
CA ALA A 64 -5.93 4.05 1.24
C ALA A 64 -5.35 3.75 2.62
N PHE A 65 -6.19 3.67 3.66
CA PHE A 65 -5.81 3.23 5.00
C PHE A 65 -5.10 1.86 4.97
N CYS A 66 -5.67 0.86 4.30
CA CYS A 66 -5.07 -0.46 4.16
C CYS A 66 -3.67 -0.41 3.55
N ILE A 67 -3.44 0.44 2.54
CA ILE A 67 -2.11 0.61 1.92
C ILE A 67 -1.13 1.23 2.93
N TYR A 68 -1.56 2.21 3.71
CA TYR A 68 -0.71 2.89 4.70
C TYR A 68 -0.28 1.95 5.83
N ILE A 69 -1.20 1.15 6.38
CA ILE A 69 -0.84 0.16 7.40
C ILE A 69 0.02 -0.98 6.82
N THR A 70 -0.11 -1.31 5.52
CA THR A 70 0.82 -2.24 4.86
C THR A 70 2.24 -1.68 4.85
N TRP A 71 2.42 -0.37 4.65
CA TRP A 71 3.74 0.25 4.76
C TRP A 71 4.27 0.20 6.20
N GLN A 72 3.42 0.38 7.22
CA GLN A 72 3.82 0.18 8.62
C GLN A 72 4.30 -1.26 8.88
N GLN A 73 3.65 -2.26 8.28
CA GLN A 73 4.12 -3.65 8.35
C GLN A 73 5.48 -3.86 7.68
N VAL A 74 5.76 -3.19 6.55
CA VAL A 74 7.09 -3.19 5.94
C VAL A 74 8.15 -2.63 6.88
N THR A 75 7.83 -1.57 7.63
CA THR A 75 8.77 -0.94 8.57
C THR A 75 8.99 -1.77 9.83
N GLU A 76 8.00 -2.56 10.25
CA GLU A 76 8.09 -3.47 11.40
C GLU A 76 8.83 -4.76 11.04
N GLU A 77 8.44 -5.40 9.92
CA GLU A 77 9.06 -6.61 9.39
C GLU A 77 9.37 -6.43 7.91
N THR A 78 10.62 -6.09 7.59
CA THR A 78 11.06 -5.78 6.22
C THR A 78 11.24 -7.06 5.39
N ILE A 79 10.13 -7.74 5.05
CA ILE A 79 10.11 -8.97 4.26
C ILE A 79 9.41 -8.78 2.89
N PRO A 80 9.81 -9.55 1.85
CA PRO A 80 9.26 -9.40 0.49
C PRO A 80 7.74 -9.50 0.39
N ARG A 81 7.10 -10.29 1.26
CA ARG A 81 5.65 -10.48 1.26
C ARG A 81 4.90 -9.18 1.52
N HIS A 82 5.36 -8.32 2.42
CA HIS A 82 4.69 -7.05 2.71
C HIS A 82 4.82 -6.07 1.55
N PHE A 83 5.99 -6.02 0.92
CA PHE A 83 6.19 -5.21 -0.29
C PHE A 83 5.30 -5.66 -1.45
N GLU A 84 5.20 -6.96 -1.71
CA GLU A 84 4.36 -7.49 -2.80
C GLU A 84 2.86 -7.23 -2.53
N THR A 85 2.40 -7.38 -1.29
CA THR A 85 1.03 -7.02 -0.91
C THR A 85 0.79 -5.53 -1.13
N GLY A 86 1.67 -4.67 -0.64
CA GLY A 86 1.56 -3.21 -0.79
C GLY A 86 1.53 -2.77 -2.24
N ARG A 87 2.43 -3.33 -3.07
CA ARG A 87 2.47 -3.10 -4.52
C ARG A 87 1.14 -3.42 -5.19
N ARG A 88 0.57 -4.60 -4.91
CA ARG A 88 -0.72 -5.02 -5.49
C ARG A 88 -1.89 -4.14 -5.08
N LEU A 89 -1.96 -3.77 -3.80
CA LEU A 89 -3.00 -2.88 -3.28
C LEU A 89 -2.88 -1.49 -3.91
N ALA A 90 -1.67 -0.93 -3.97
CA ALA A 90 -1.42 0.38 -4.57
C ALA A 90 -1.70 0.41 -6.07
N GLU A 91 -1.31 -0.63 -6.83
CA GLU A 91 -1.63 -0.73 -8.27
C GLU A 91 -3.15 -0.81 -8.51
N ALA A 92 -3.85 -1.64 -7.75
CA ALA A 92 -5.31 -1.73 -7.84
C ALA A 92 -5.99 -0.40 -7.47
N TYR A 93 -5.48 0.30 -6.45
CA TYR A 93 -5.96 1.60 -6.04
C TYR A 93 -5.72 2.68 -7.12
N LEU A 94 -4.56 2.70 -7.76
CA LEU A 94 -4.25 3.72 -8.76
C LEU A 94 -4.86 3.45 -10.15
N ALA A 95 -5.33 2.23 -10.42
CA ALA A 95 -5.95 1.87 -11.70
C ALA A 95 -7.20 2.69 -12.05
N GLN A 96 -7.89 3.28 -11.06
CA GLN A 96 -9.04 4.16 -11.27
C GLN A 96 -8.99 5.35 -10.32
N ALA A 97 -8.84 6.57 -10.85
CA ALA A 97 -8.80 7.78 -10.04
C ALA A 97 -10.19 8.34 -9.64
N ALA A 98 -11.25 7.97 -10.36
CA ALA A 98 -12.58 8.53 -10.15
C ALA A 98 -13.11 8.24 -8.74
N GLY A 99 -13.56 9.30 -8.04
CA GLY A 99 -14.13 9.22 -6.70
C GLY A 99 -13.13 9.28 -5.55
N LYS A 100 -11.82 9.30 -5.83
CA LYS A 100 -10.76 9.29 -4.82
C LYS A 100 -10.24 10.69 -4.51
N ASP A 101 -9.85 10.91 -3.27
CA ASP A 101 -9.17 12.14 -2.87
C ASP A 101 -7.77 12.21 -3.51
N GLU A 102 -7.43 13.38 -4.08
CA GLU A 102 -6.14 13.63 -4.71
C GLU A 102 -4.96 13.43 -3.75
N ARG A 103 -5.15 13.73 -2.46
CA ARG A 103 -4.15 13.50 -1.40
C ARG A 103 -3.79 12.02 -1.30
N HIS A 104 -4.78 11.13 -1.30
CA HIS A 104 -4.54 9.69 -1.28
C HIS A 104 -3.88 9.21 -2.55
N LEU A 105 -4.27 9.72 -3.72
CA LEU A 105 -3.65 9.36 -4.99
C LEU A 105 -2.15 9.70 -5.01
N LEU A 106 -1.77 10.88 -4.53
CA LEU A 106 -0.37 11.30 -4.46
C LEU A 106 0.43 10.44 -3.48
N CYS A 107 -0.08 10.24 -2.25
CA CYS A 107 0.59 9.43 -1.23
C CYS A 107 0.74 7.96 -1.65
N VAL A 108 -0.30 7.37 -2.25
CA VAL A 108 -0.27 5.98 -2.72
C VAL A 108 0.69 5.82 -3.91
N ALA A 109 0.80 6.83 -4.79
CA ALA A 109 1.78 6.82 -5.86
C ALA A 109 3.22 6.86 -5.34
N GLU A 110 3.50 7.69 -4.32
CA GLU A 110 4.82 7.70 -3.65
C GLU A 110 5.12 6.33 -3.00
N LEU A 111 4.15 5.74 -2.30
CA LEU A 111 4.31 4.42 -1.68
C LEU A 111 4.48 3.29 -2.70
N LEU A 112 3.83 3.36 -3.86
CA LEU A 112 4.03 2.36 -4.92
C LEU A 112 5.48 2.31 -5.38
N GLY A 113 6.14 3.47 -5.52
CA GLY A 113 7.58 3.54 -5.79
C GLY A 113 8.38 2.84 -4.69
N SER A 114 8.11 3.17 -3.43
CA SER A 114 8.78 2.52 -2.29
C SER A 114 8.56 1.00 -2.22
N PHE A 115 7.36 0.51 -2.58
CA PHE A 115 7.10 -0.92 -2.64
C PHE A 115 7.88 -1.62 -3.75
N ARG A 116 8.04 -0.98 -4.91
CA ARG A 116 8.83 -1.50 -6.04
C ARG A 116 10.32 -1.49 -5.73
N ALA A 117 10.83 -0.39 -5.17
CA ALA A 117 12.20 -0.29 -4.69
C ALA A 117 12.54 -1.43 -3.71
N GLY A 118 11.67 -1.69 -2.74
CA GLY A 118 11.86 -2.77 -1.76
C GLY A 118 11.85 -4.19 -2.35
N LEU A 119 11.31 -4.37 -3.56
CA LEU A 119 11.35 -5.61 -4.32
C LEU A 119 12.50 -5.67 -5.33
N GLY A 120 13.29 -4.60 -5.48
CA GLY A 120 14.34 -4.48 -6.50
C GLY A 120 13.79 -4.28 -7.92
N LEU A 121 12.55 -3.82 -8.08
CA LEU A 121 11.89 -3.66 -9.38
C LEU A 121 12.17 -2.31 -10.06
N ASP A 122 12.73 -1.34 -9.33
CA ASP A 122 13.09 -0.04 -9.90
C ASP A 122 14.40 -0.07 -10.73
N GLU A 123 15.19 -1.16 -10.64
CA GLU A 123 16.48 -1.29 -11.34
C GLU A 123 16.40 -1.95 -12.73
N GLU A 124 15.25 -2.49 -13.15
CA GLU A 124 15.14 -3.24 -14.42
C GLU A 124 15.05 -2.35 -15.68
N ASP A 125 14.76 -1.05 -15.56
CA ASP A 125 14.63 -0.17 -16.73
C ASP A 125 15.97 0.44 -17.23
N GLU A 126 17.02 0.53 -16.41
CA GLU A 126 18.32 1.09 -16.84
C GLU A 126 19.31 0.02 -17.35
N ILE A 127 19.30 -1.19 -16.77
CA ILE A 127 20.30 -2.23 -17.10
C ILE A 127 20.11 -2.82 -18.52
N GLN A 128 18.87 -2.83 -19.05
CA GLN A 128 18.61 -3.31 -20.41
C GLN A 128 19.00 -2.30 -21.52
N VAL A 129 19.15 -1.01 -21.19
CA VAL A 129 19.52 0.03 -22.17
C VAL A 129 21.05 0.08 -22.37
N GLU A 130 21.84 -0.13 -21.32
CA GLU A 130 23.31 -0.16 -21.40
C GLU A 130 23.84 -1.43 -22.10
N TYR A 131 23.26 -2.61 -21.85
CA TYR A 131 23.70 -3.85 -22.51
C TYR A 131 23.43 -3.91 -24.02
N ARG A 132 22.53 -3.05 -24.55
CA ARG A 132 22.26 -2.95 -25.99
C ARG A 132 23.20 -1.99 -26.73
N LYS A 133 23.99 -1.18 -26.02
CA LYS A 133 24.98 -0.26 -26.63
C LYS A 133 26.33 -0.92 -26.90
N ASP A 134 26.64 -2.03 -26.22
CA ASP A 134 27.94 -2.71 -26.30
C ASP A 134 27.97 -3.90 -27.26
N THR A 135 26.98 -4.09 -28.14
CA THR A 135 27.13 -5.04 -29.24
C THR A 135 27.87 -4.35 -30.39
N PRO A 136 29.16 -4.66 -30.66
CA PRO A 136 29.85 -4.10 -31.80
C PRO A 136 29.22 -4.71 -33.04
N LYS A 137 28.63 -3.89 -33.91
CA LYS A 137 28.41 -4.28 -35.30
C LYS A 137 29.78 -4.31 -35.99
N GLY A 138 30.54 -5.39 -35.79
CA GLY A 138 31.56 -5.76 -36.77
C GLY A 138 30.84 -6.13 -38.07
N GLY A 139 31.17 -5.63 -39.26
CA GLY A 139 32.40 -4.99 -39.70
C GLY A 139 33.06 -5.89 -40.74
N ASP A 140 32.75 -5.59 -42.01
CA ASP A 140 33.17 -6.22 -43.28
C ASP A 140 32.58 -7.61 -43.64
#